data_AF-K2FD10-F1
#
_entry.id   AF-K2FD10-F1
#
_cell.length_a   1.000
_cell.length_b   1.000
_cell.length_c   1.000
_cell.angle_alpha   90.00
_cell.angle_beta   90.00
_cell.angle_gamma   90.00
#
_symmetry.space_group_name_H-M   'P 1'
#
loop_
_entity.id
_entity.type
_entity.pdbx_description
1 polymer ?
#
loop_
_entity_poly.entity_id
_entity_poly.type
_entity_poly.pdbx_seq_one_letter_code
_entity_poly.pdbx_strand_id
1 'polypeptide(L)'
;MIDLILKPIKALLGLNPAKPKVKIKCEDEKCVLVVDKKDEILSVEDIYTPMSVAKEEIWRRWNDEELRKKVEDFLGGDIPHIFQENPKSFLVRHVTSPNKELIRFLDLNDCNLIEPFFLEFIDDKFTAKNSLKYALCKLVFHNGLGKKGGDKIESEKIVFIDRCEGKKFKEMKTVWDENFVDFHHGMLREILPNCDNSICDISEWLTKKGKKSEKFYLQYLALFVCHGILFENFLISGNEKKLTEETVIPAVRELERIFGLKPLIVPLLPIEDESDPYWAYYPEKLKKSVKG
;
A
#
# COMPACT_ATOMS: atom_id res chain seq x y z
N MET A 1 -32.69 -36.25 21.12
CA MET A 1 -32.67 -35.74 19.72
C MET A 1 -31.63 -34.63 19.54
N ILE A 2 -31.60 -33.62 20.41
CA ILE A 2 -30.57 -32.55 20.43
C ILE A 2 -29.13 -33.09 20.57
N ASP A 3 -28.90 -34.08 21.44
CA ASP A 3 -27.56 -34.67 21.63
C ASP A 3 -27.02 -35.46 20.42
N LEU A 4 -27.90 -35.99 19.56
CA LEU A 4 -27.49 -36.67 18.32
C LEU A 4 -27.03 -35.67 17.24
N ILE A 5 -27.60 -34.45 17.24
CA ILE A 5 -27.23 -33.38 16.29
C ILE A 5 -25.93 -32.68 16.73
N LEU A 6 -25.67 -32.59 18.04
CA LEU A 6 -24.49 -31.89 18.57
C LEU A 6 -23.20 -32.72 18.57
N LYS A 7 -23.28 -34.05 18.44
CA LYS A 7 -22.12 -34.95 18.50
C LYS A 7 -21.13 -34.75 17.32
N PRO A 8 -21.58 -34.60 16.06
CA PRO A 8 -20.68 -34.30 14.94
C PRO A 8 -20.09 -32.88 15.01
N ILE A 9 -20.88 -31.90 15.48
CA ILE A 9 -20.45 -30.50 15.62
C ILE A 9 -19.37 -30.35 16.70
N LYS A 10 -19.51 -31.06 17.83
CA LYS A 10 -18.49 -31.10 18.89
C LYS A 10 -17.19 -31.77 18.45
N ALA A 11 -17.25 -32.74 17.53
CA ALA A 11 -16.06 -33.38 16.95
C ALA A 11 -15.31 -32.43 15.99
N LEU A 12 -16.03 -31.65 15.18
CA LEU A 12 -15.46 -30.59 14.32
C LEU A 12 -14.80 -29.46 15.14
N LEU A 13 -15.35 -29.11 16.30
CA LEU A 13 -14.83 -28.07 17.20
C LEU A 13 -13.61 -28.51 18.05
N GLY A 14 -13.22 -29.79 17.99
CA GLY A 14 -12.08 -30.34 18.72
C GLY A 14 -10.71 -30.13 18.05
N LEU A 15 -10.68 -29.63 16.81
CA LEU A 15 -9.48 -29.62 15.97
C LEU A 15 -8.79 -28.24 15.83
N ASN A 16 -9.31 -27.17 16.44
CA ASN A 16 -8.76 -25.82 16.31
C ASN A 16 -8.75 -25.05 17.66
N PRO A 17 -7.59 -24.55 18.15
CA PRO A 17 -7.50 -23.93 19.48
C PRO A 17 -8.20 -22.56 19.62
N ALA A 18 -8.61 -21.92 18.53
CA ALA A 18 -9.43 -20.71 18.58
C ALA A 18 -10.93 -21.07 18.61
N LYS A 19 -11.48 -21.39 19.79
CA LYS A 19 -12.90 -21.78 19.92
C LYS A 19 -13.84 -20.57 19.77
N PRO A 20 -14.71 -20.48 18.75
CA PRO A 20 -15.83 -19.55 18.76
C PRO A 20 -16.84 -19.94 19.85
N LYS A 21 -17.41 -18.94 20.54
CA LYS A 21 -18.49 -19.18 21.51
C LYS A 21 -19.78 -19.41 20.74
N VAL A 22 -20.18 -20.67 20.59
CA VAL A 22 -21.47 -21.02 20.00
C VAL A 22 -22.55 -20.90 21.09
N LYS A 23 -23.56 -20.05 20.86
CA LYS A 23 -24.77 -19.97 21.69
C LYS A 23 -25.96 -20.49 20.89
N ILE A 24 -26.77 -21.34 21.50
CA ILE A 24 -28.04 -21.76 20.92
C ILE A 24 -29.10 -20.80 21.47
N LYS A 25 -29.76 -20.06 20.60
CA LYS A 25 -30.91 -19.23 20.96
C LYS A 25 -32.16 -19.91 20.39
N CYS A 26 -33.14 -20.21 21.23
CA CYS A 26 -34.40 -20.79 20.77
C CYS A 26 -35.51 -19.76 20.99
N GLU A 27 -36.20 -19.39 19.91
CA GLU A 27 -37.39 -18.53 19.88
C GLU A 27 -38.41 -19.20 18.96
N ASP A 28 -39.68 -19.26 19.39
CA ASP A 28 -40.82 -19.79 18.61
C ASP A 28 -40.58 -21.17 17.95
N GLU A 29 -40.21 -22.17 18.77
CA GLU A 29 -39.94 -23.56 18.36
C GLU A 29 -38.78 -23.74 17.35
N LYS A 30 -38.02 -22.67 17.05
CA LYS A 30 -36.82 -22.73 16.21
C LYS A 30 -35.58 -22.42 17.04
N CYS A 31 -34.65 -23.37 17.08
CA CYS A 31 -33.33 -23.14 17.65
C CYS A 31 -32.37 -22.68 16.54
N VAL A 32 -31.85 -21.47 16.68
CA VAL A 32 -30.86 -20.89 15.76
C VAL A 32 -29.49 -20.97 16.45
N LEU A 33 -28.52 -21.53 15.73
CA LEU A 33 -27.12 -21.49 16.13
C LEU A 33 -26.61 -20.07 15.89
N VAL A 34 -26.41 -19.32 16.97
CA VAL A 34 -25.73 -18.03 16.94
C VAL A 34 -24.26 -18.31 17.20
N VAL A 35 -23.46 -18.30 16.14
CA VAL A 35 -22.01 -18.29 16.25
C VAL A 35 -21.64 -16.85 16.56
N ASP A 36 -21.23 -16.54 17.79
CA ASP A 36 -20.46 -15.32 18.04
C ASP A 36 -19.17 -15.51 17.22
N LYS A 37 -19.10 -14.93 16.01
CA LYS A 37 -17.82 -14.65 15.36
C LYS A 37 -17.13 -13.66 16.29
N LYS A 38 -16.42 -14.20 17.27
CA LYS A 38 -15.37 -13.48 17.99
C LYS A 38 -14.57 -12.78 16.91
N ASP A 39 -14.40 -11.47 17.01
CA ASP A 39 -13.54 -10.69 16.11
C ASP A 39 -12.27 -11.50 15.86
N GLU A 40 -12.19 -12.17 14.72
CA GLU A 40 -10.99 -12.90 14.35
C GLU A 40 -9.94 -11.82 14.22
N ILE A 41 -8.86 -11.98 14.99
CA ILE A 41 -7.74 -11.05 14.91
C ILE A 41 -7.11 -11.30 13.54
N LEU A 42 -7.62 -10.63 12.50
CA LEU A 42 -6.93 -10.45 11.22
C LEU A 42 -5.47 -10.13 11.51
N SER A 43 -4.58 -10.97 11.00
CA SER A 43 -3.18 -10.65 10.89
C SER A 43 -2.96 -9.74 9.67
N VAL A 44 -1.75 -9.22 9.50
CA VAL A 44 -1.45 -8.41 8.31
C VAL A 44 -1.46 -9.26 7.04
N GLU A 45 -1.12 -10.55 7.16
CA GLU A 45 -1.15 -11.48 6.05
C GLU A 45 -2.58 -11.63 5.50
N ASP A 46 -3.59 -11.49 6.37
CA ASP A 46 -4.99 -11.56 5.98
C ASP A 46 -5.47 -10.32 5.20
N ILE A 47 -4.78 -9.17 5.24
CA ILE A 47 -5.19 -8.00 4.45
C ILE A 47 -4.69 -8.10 2.99
N TYR A 48 -3.71 -8.96 2.73
CA TYR A 48 -3.16 -9.13 1.39
C TYR A 48 -4.01 -10.06 0.52
N THR A 49 -3.99 -9.76 -0.77
CA THR A 49 -4.53 -10.57 -1.84
C THR A 49 -3.35 -11.11 -2.67
N PRO A 50 -3.27 -12.43 -2.94
CA PRO A 50 -2.26 -12.96 -3.84
C PRO A 50 -2.36 -12.30 -5.22
N MET A 51 -1.22 -11.96 -5.82
CA MET A 51 -1.16 -11.30 -7.14
C MET A 51 -2.00 -12.03 -8.20
N SER A 52 -1.90 -13.36 -8.24
CA SER A 52 -2.64 -14.19 -9.18
C SER A 52 -4.15 -14.03 -9.08
N VAL A 53 -4.67 -13.74 -7.88
CA VAL A 53 -6.09 -13.49 -7.63
C VAL A 53 -6.42 -12.03 -7.94
N ALA A 54 -5.59 -11.08 -7.47
CA ALA A 54 -5.84 -9.65 -7.62
C ALA A 54 -6.03 -9.22 -9.08
N LYS A 55 -5.22 -9.77 -10.00
CA LYS A 55 -5.26 -9.43 -11.42
C LYS A 55 -6.55 -9.85 -12.14
N GLU A 56 -7.20 -10.92 -11.68
CA GLU A 56 -8.48 -11.38 -12.24
C GLU A 56 -9.64 -10.68 -11.54
N GLU A 57 -9.54 -10.58 -10.22
CA GLU A 57 -10.58 -10.04 -9.36
C GLU A 57 -10.82 -8.55 -9.60
N ILE A 58 -9.77 -7.77 -9.93
CA ILE A 58 -9.94 -6.35 -10.22
C ILE A 58 -10.88 -6.11 -11.40
N TRP A 59 -10.80 -6.92 -12.46
CA TRP A 59 -11.68 -6.78 -13.62
C TRP A 59 -13.10 -7.22 -13.30
N ARG A 60 -13.28 -8.27 -12.49
CA ARG A 60 -14.60 -8.66 -12.01
C ARG A 60 -15.27 -7.51 -11.23
N ARG A 61 -14.53 -6.89 -10.30
CA ARG A 61 -15.02 -5.80 -9.46
C ARG A 61 -15.22 -4.49 -10.21
N TRP A 62 -14.34 -4.19 -11.16
CA TRP A 62 -14.48 -3.02 -12.03
C TRP A 62 -15.76 -3.10 -12.88
N ASN A 63 -16.08 -4.29 -13.41
CA ASN A 63 -17.28 -4.49 -14.21
C ASN A 63 -18.57 -4.65 -13.37
N ASP A 64 -18.47 -4.67 -12.04
CA ASP A 64 -19.60 -4.67 -11.13
C ASP A 64 -20.09 -3.23 -10.89
N GLU A 65 -21.07 -2.80 -11.67
CA GLU A 65 -21.62 -1.43 -11.61
C GLU A 65 -22.25 -1.10 -10.26
N GLU A 66 -22.90 -2.09 -9.61
CA GLU A 66 -23.51 -1.90 -8.30
C GLU A 66 -22.44 -1.67 -7.23
N LEU A 67 -21.36 -2.44 -7.27
CA LEU A 67 -20.22 -2.26 -6.37
C LEU A 67 -19.57 -0.89 -6.58
N ARG A 68 -19.27 -0.51 -7.83
CA ARG A 68 -18.67 0.81 -8.13
C ARG A 68 -19.55 1.95 -7.64
N LYS A 69 -20.86 1.89 -7.91
CA LYS A 69 -21.81 2.89 -7.42
C LYS A 69 -21.81 2.98 -5.90
N LYS A 70 -21.78 1.84 -5.21
CA LYS A 70 -21.74 1.80 -3.73
C LYS A 70 -20.46 2.42 -3.18
N VAL A 71 -19.31 2.20 -3.82
CA VAL A 71 -18.03 2.82 -3.45
C VAL A 71 -18.04 4.32 -3.74
N GLU A 72 -18.59 4.74 -4.87
CA GLU A 72 -18.76 6.16 -5.23
C GLU A 72 -19.64 6.90 -4.23
N ASP A 73 -20.81 6.33 -3.88
CA ASP A 73 -21.72 6.89 -2.89
C ASP A 73 -21.04 7.00 -1.51
N PHE A 74 -20.26 5.99 -1.11
CA PHE A 74 -19.47 6.01 0.13
C PHE A 74 -18.41 7.13 0.15
N LEU A 75 -17.78 7.38 -1.00
CA LEU A 75 -16.78 8.44 -1.16
C LEU A 75 -17.41 9.83 -1.38
N GLY A 76 -18.74 9.91 -1.51
CA GLY A 76 -19.48 11.14 -1.78
C GLY A 76 -19.28 11.67 -3.20
N GLY A 77 -19.06 10.78 -4.18
CA GLY A 77 -18.77 11.13 -5.57
C GLY A 77 -17.36 11.68 -5.83
N ASP A 78 -16.54 11.80 -4.78
CA ASP A 78 -15.20 12.39 -4.87
C ASP A 78 -14.13 11.32 -5.11
N ILE A 79 -14.17 10.73 -6.30
CA ILE A 79 -13.19 9.76 -6.81
C ILE A 79 -12.17 10.53 -7.67
N PRO A 80 -10.84 10.45 -7.40
CA PRO A 80 -9.85 11.09 -8.26
C PRO A 80 -9.94 10.58 -9.70
N HIS A 81 -9.82 11.47 -10.67
CA HIS A 81 -10.04 11.17 -12.10
C HIS A 81 -9.28 9.92 -12.58
N ILE A 82 -8.09 9.69 -12.05
CA ILE A 82 -7.24 8.56 -12.45
C ILE A 82 -7.88 7.18 -12.19
N PHE A 83 -8.81 7.10 -11.23
CA PHE A 83 -9.56 5.89 -10.88
C PHE A 83 -10.86 5.69 -11.68
N GLN A 84 -11.18 6.59 -12.61
CA GLN A 84 -12.48 6.60 -13.30
C GLN A 84 -12.47 5.90 -14.67
N GLU A 85 -11.30 5.68 -15.28
CA GLU A 85 -11.20 5.19 -16.65
C GLU A 85 -11.18 3.65 -16.75
N ASN A 86 -10.20 3.04 -16.10
CA ASN A 86 -9.91 1.62 -16.11
C ASN A 86 -9.17 1.27 -14.81
N PRO A 87 -9.19 0.00 -14.38
CA PRO A 87 -8.40 -0.40 -13.24
C PRO A 87 -6.91 -0.31 -13.55
N LYS A 88 -6.15 0.20 -12.59
CA LYS A 88 -4.69 0.35 -12.66
C LYS A 88 -4.02 -0.28 -11.43
N SER A 89 -2.73 -0.54 -11.55
CA SER A 89 -1.88 -0.96 -10.44
C SER A 89 -1.22 0.27 -9.85
N PHE A 90 -1.27 0.45 -8.55
CA PHE A 90 -0.83 1.68 -7.91
C PHE A 90 0.33 1.43 -6.94
N LEU A 91 1.39 2.23 -7.11
CA LEU A 91 2.44 2.43 -6.12
C LEU A 91 2.25 3.83 -5.52
N VAL A 92 2.19 3.95 -4.21
CA VAL A 92 1.89 5.23 -3.54
C VAL A 92 3.08 5.69 -2.70
N ARG A 93 3.73 6.78 -3.08
CA ARG A 93 4.93 7.27 -2.40
C ARG A 93 4.83 8.76 -2.12
N HIS A 94 5.71 9.30 -1.27
CA HIS A 94 5.75 10.75 -1.07
C HIS A 94 6.22 11.48 -2.33
N VAL A 95 7.29 10.95 -2.93
CA VAL A 95 7.82 11.33 -4.24
C VAL A 95 8.22 10.03 -4.93
N THR A 96 7.76 9.82 -6.15
CA THR A 96 8.07 8.68 -7.00
C THR A 96 9.52 8.82 -7.46
N SER A 97 10.31 7.77 -7.24
CA SER A 97 11.75 7.79 -7.48
C SER A 97 12.23 6.42 -7.96
N PRO A 98 13.21 6.35 -8.88
CA PRO A 98 13.63 5.09 -9.52
C PRO A 98 14.55 4.23 -8.63
N ASN A 99 14.13 3.97 -7.39
CA ASN A 99 14.80 3.05 -6.47
C ASN A 99 14.47 1.58 -6.81
N LYS A 100 15.11 0.62 -6.13
CA LYS A 100 14.91 -0.82 -6.36
C LYS A 100 13.49 -1.30 -6.09
N GLU A 101 12.80 -0.67 -5.14
CA GLU A 101 11.38 -0.89 -4.88
C GLU A 101 10.51 -0.55 -6.09
N LEU A 102 10.70 0.62 -6.72
CA LEU A 102 9.97 0.99 -7.93
C LEU A 102 10.29 0.02 -9.08
N ILE A 103 11.55 -0.38 -9.25
CA ILE A 103 11.91 -1.39 -10.26
C ILE A 103 11.17 -2.70 -9.98
N ARG A 104 11.10 -3.14 -8.73
CA ARG A 104 10.33 -4.32 -8.34
C ARG A 104 8.84 -4.18 -8.68
N PHE A 105 8.25 -3.02 -8.43
CA PHE A 105 6.87 -2.73 -8.81
C PHE A 105 6.66 -2.85 -10.32
N LEU A 106 7.57 -2.32 -11.13
CA LEU A 106 7.52 -2.44 -12.59
C LEU A 106 7.65 -3.89 -13.04
N ASP A 107 8.62 -4.65 -12.51
CA ASP A 107 8.83 -6.07 -12.83
C ASP A 107 7.57 -6.91 -12.52
N LEU A 108 6.89 -6.60 -11.41
CA LEU A 108 5.61 -7.24 -11.07
C LEU A 108 4.51 -6.89 -12.06
N ASN A 109 4.47 -5.68 -12.62
CA ASN A 109 3.41 -5.28 -13.55
C ASN A 109 3.63 -5.77 -14.99
N ASP A 110 4.89 -5.87 -15.44
CA ASP A 110 5.25 -6.44 -16.75
C ASP A 110 4.67 -7.85 -16.93
N CYS A 111 4.45 -8.58 -15.84
CA CYS A 111 3.89 -9.94 -15.84
C CYS A 111 2.35 -9.99 -15.81
N ASN A 112 1.65 -8.87 -15.57
CA ASN A 112 0.25 -8.87 -15.13
C ASN A 112 -0.73 -8.03 -15.97
N LEU A 113 -0.26 -7.33 -17.01
CA LEU A 113 -1.09 -6.61 -18.00
C LEU A 113 -2.02 -5.54 -17.42
N ILE A 114 -1.75 -5.04 -16.21
CA ILE A 114 -2.45 -3.90 -15.62
C ILE A 114 -1.48 -2.72 -15.65
N GLU A 115 -1.97 -1.58 -16.14
CA GLU A 115 -1.18 -0.38 -16.30
C GLU A 115 -0.64 0.11 -14.94
N PRO A 116 0.69 0.30 -14.78
CA PRO A 116 1.27 0.85 -13.57
C PRO A 116 1.02 2.35 -13.47
N PHE A 117 0.71 2.81 -12.27
CA PHE A 117 0.47 4.21 -11.95
C PHE A 117 1.05 4.56 -10.58
N PHE A 118 1.51 5.80 -10.43
CA PHE A 118 2.18 6.31 -9.25
C PHE A 118 1.33 7.41 -8.62
N LEU A 119 0.96 7.25 -7.35
CA LEU A 119 0.30 8.30 -6.59
C LEU A 119 1.30 8.95 -5.65
N GLU A 120 1.31 10.28 -5.65
CA GLU A 120 2.21 11.08 -4.83
C GLU A 120 1.50 11.84 -3.73
N PHE A 121 2.22 12.12 -2.64
CA PHE A 121 1.79 13.05 -1.60
C PHE A 121 2.87 14.11 -1.34
N ILE A 122 3.10 14.97 -2.32
CA ILE A 122 4.17 15.98 -2.28
C ILE A 122 3.92 17.12 -1.28
N ASP A 123 2.70 17.26 -0.76
CA ASP A 123 2.36 18.17 0.34
C ASP A 123 2.73 17.63 1.72
N ASP A 124 3.15 16.38 1.83
CA ASP A 124 3.62 15.83 3.10
C ASP A 124 4.96 16.45 3.50
N LYS A 125 5.18 16.53 4.81
CA LYS A 125 6.39 17.11 5.39
C LYS A 125 7.50 16.07 5.43
N PHE A 126 8.68 16.49 5.00
CA PHE A 126 9.90 15.72 5.19
C PHE A 126 10.24 15.60 6.69
N THR A 127 10.62 14.39 7.12
CA THR A 127 11.27 14.16 8.40
C THR A 127 12.34 13.10 8.25
N ALA A 128 13.55 13.40 8.74
CA ALA A 128 14.69 12.49 8.66
C ALA A 128 14.50 11.20 9.49
N LYS A 129 13.51 11.15 10.40
CA LYS A 129 13.18 9.95 11.18
C LYS A 129 12.51 8.85 10.35
N ASN A 130 11.89 9.20 9.23
CA ASN A 130 11.34 8.22 8.31
C ASN A 130 12.44 7.82 7.30
N SER A 131 12.82 6.55 7.31
CA SER A 131 13.92 6.02 6.49
C SER A 131 13.65 6.14 4.99
N LEU A 132 12.41 5.93 4.54
CA LEU A 132 12.04 6.06 3.13
C LEU A 132 12.15 7.51 2.66
N LYS A 133 11.65 8.46 3.46
CA LYS A 133 11.82 9.91 3.17
C LYS A 133 13.28 10.32 3.16
N TYR A 134 14.06 9.80 4.12
CA TYR A 134 15.49 10.06 4.20
C TYR A 134 16.26 9.52 2.97
N ALA A 135 15.88 8.35 2.47
CA ALA A 135 16.50 7.74 1.29
C ALA A 135 16.30 8.55 0.00
N LEU A 136 15.24 9.37 -0.09
CA LEU A 136 15.07 10.34 -1.18
C LEU A 136 16.10 11.49 -1.09
N CYS A 137 16.51 11.86 0.13
CA CYS A 137 17.45 12.95 0.38
C CYS A 137 18.93 12.55 0.23
N LYS A 138 19.23 11.27 0.41
CA LYS A 138 20.57 10.69 0.28
C LYS A 138 20.47 9.39 -0.52
N LEU A 139 20.72 9.48 -1.82
CA LEU A 139 20.64 8.33 -2.72
C LEU A 139 21.82 7.40 -2.44
N VAL A 140 21.53 6.11 -2.33
CA VAL A 140 22.53 5.07 -2.20
C VAL A 140 22.49 4.22 -3.47
N PHE A 141 23.60 4.14 -4.18
CA PHE A 141 23.76 3.37 -5.41
C PHE A 141 24.38 2.01 -5.11
N HIS A 142 23.80 0.95 -5.67
CA HIS A 142 24.28 -0.41 -5.48
C HIS A 142 25.13 -0.88 -6.66
N ASN A 143 26.39 -1.24 -6.36
CA ASN A 143 27.44 -1.65 -7.29
C ASN A 143 27.79 -3.14 -7.19
N GLY A 144 26.81 -3.97 -6.84
CA GLY A 144 26.99 -5.41 -6.65
C GLY A 144 27.69 -5.75 -5.33
N LEU A 145 28.19 -6.98 -5.25
CA LEU A 145 28.84 -7.50 -4.05
C LEU A 145 30.36 -7.30 -4.11
N GLY A 146 30.94 -6.87 -2.99
CA GLY A 146 32.38 -6.85 -2.79
C GLY A 146 32.96 -8.25 -2.65
N LYS A 147 34.30 -8.36 -2.68
CA LYS A 147 35.03 -9.64 -2.57
C LYS A 147 34.71 -10.48 -1.32
N LYS A 148 34.12 -9.86 -0.29
CA LYS A 148 33.73 -10.50 0.98
C LYS A 148 32.21 -10.68 1.14
N GLY A 149 31.44 -10.51 0.06
CA GLY A 149 29.98 -10.70 0.05
C GLY A 149 29.15 -9.53 0.59
N GLY A 150 29.75 -8.45 1.08
CA GLY A 150 29.02 -7.24 1.47
C GLY A 150 28.71 -6.34 0.27
N ASP A 151 27.66 -5.53 0.35
CA ASP A 151 27.30 -4.61 -0.72
C ASP A 151 28.37 -3.56 -0.97
N LYS A 152 28.70 -3.36 -2.24
CA LYS A 152 29.47 -2.22 -2.70
C LYS A 152 28.49 -1.08 -2.93
N ILE A 153 28.40 -0.14 -2.00
CA ILE A 153 27.52 1.02 -2.10
C ILE A 153 28.28 2.33 -2.19
N GLU A 154 27.72 3.28 -2.91
CA GLU A 154 28.16 4.67 -2.93
C GLU A 154 26.96 5.57 -2.65
N SER A 155 27.14 6.70 -1.97
CA SER A 155 26.02 7.56 -1.60
C SER A 155 26.24 9.00 -2.00
N GLU A 156 25.20 9.63 -2.52
CA GLU A 156 25.18 11.03 -2.92
C GLU A 156 24.12 11.80 -2.11
N LYS A 157 24.50 12.97 -1.59
CA LYS A 157 23.60 13.84 -0.82
C LYS A 157 22.89 14.79 -1.77
N ILE A 158 21.57 14.72 -1.83
CA ILE A 158 20.75 15.50 -2.77
C ILE A 158 20.28 16.80 -2.15
N VAL A 159 20.07 16.84 -0.83
CA VAL A 159 19.61 18.06 -0.14
C VAL A 159 20.42 18.32 1.13
N PHE A 160 20.41 19.56 1.61
CA PHE A 160 20.83 19.88 2.97
C PHE A 160 19.70 19.52 3.95
N ILE A 161 19.76 18.31 4.53
CA ILE A 161 18.72 17.70 5.39
C ILE A 161 18.28 18.65 6.52
N ASP A 162 19.24 19.29 7.18
CA ASP A 162 19.04 20.28 8.24
C ASP A 162 18.16 21.46 7.81
N ARG A 163 18.17 21.80 6.52
CA ARG A 163 17.38 22.89 5.93
C ARG A 163 16.02 22.42 5.40
N CYS A 164 15.76 21.10 5.39
CA CYS A 164 14.56 20.50 4.81
C CYS A 164 13.59 19.94 5.85
N GLU A 165 14.04 19.66 7.08
CA GLU A 165 13.18 19.13 8.14
C GLU A 165 11.88 19.95 8.30
N GLY A 166 10.74 19.29 8.20
CA GLY A 166 9.41 19.90 8.34
C GLY A 166 8.90 20.67 7.12
N LYS A 167 9.67 20.82 6.03
CA LYS A 167 9.22 21.38 4.76
C LYS A 167 8.41 20.36 3.96
N LYS A 168 7.50 20.83 3.11
CA LYS A 168 6.84 19.95 2.15
C LYS A 168 7.81 19.52 1.07
N PHE A 169 7.63 18.33 0.49
CA PHE A 169 8.49 17.86 -0.60
C PHE A 169 8.50 18.83 -1.79
N LYS A 170 7.33 19.38 -2.16
CA LYS A 170 7.24 20.38 -3.24
C LYS A 170 7.97 21.71 -2.98
N GLU A 171 8.34 21.98 -1.72
CA GLU A 171 9.06 23.19 -1.29
C GLU A 171 10.57 22.94 -1.15
N MET A 172 11.01 21.69 -1.24
CA MET A 172 12.40 21.31 -1.11
C MET A 172 13.16 21.58 -2.40
N LYS A 173 14.45 21.86 -2.24
CA LYS A 173 15.40 22.04 -3.33
C LYS A 173 16.62 21.16 -3.15
N THR A 174 17.20 20.72 -4.26
CA THR A 174 18.46 19.99 -4.27
C THR A 174 19.63 20.89 -3.85
N VAL A 175 20.81 20.32 -3.64
CA VAL A 175 22.07 21.07 -3.40
C VAL A 175 22.47 21.94 -4.60
N TRP A 176 21.84 21.73 -5.76
CA TRP A 176 22.02 22.48 -7.00
C TRP A 176 20.89 23.50 -7.26
N ASP A 177 20.02 23.76 -6.28
CA ASP A 177 18.87 24.69 -6.36
C ASP A 177 17.74 24.27 -7.33
N GLU A 178 17.78 23.02 -7.83
CA GLU A 178 16.68 22.41 -8.59
C GLU A 178 15.50 22.05 -7.65
N ASN A 179 14.27 22.05 -8.17
CA ASN A 179 13.13 21.53 -7.42
C ASN A 179 13.32 20.03 -7.12
N PHE A 180 13.09 19.63 -5.87
CA PHE A 180 13.33 18.26 -5.41
C PHE A 180 12.45 17.20 -6.11
N VAL A 181 11.18 17.51 -6.36
CA VAL A 181 10.25 16.60 -7.04
C VAL A 181 10.66 16.45 -8.51
N ASP A 182 10.93 17.57 -9.18
CA ASP A 182 11.35 17.58 -10.59
C ASP A 182 12.65 16.78 -10.80
N PHE A 183 13.60 16.87 -9.85
CA PHE A 183 14.84 16.09 -9.87
C PHE A 183 14.56 14.57 -9.87
N HIS A 184 13.70 14.08 -8.98
CA HIS A 184 13.36 12.66 -8.90
C HIS A 184 12.59 12.18 -10.14
N HIS A 185 11.67 13.00 -10.65
CA HIS A 185 10.96 12.71 -11.91
C HIS A 185 11.92 12.73 -13.11
N GLY A 186 12.91 13.61 -13.12
CA GLY A 186 14.00 13.63 -14.10
C GLY A 186 14.80 12.33 -14.12
N MET A 187 15.18 11.82 -12.95
CA MET A 187 15.82 10.50 -12.84
C MET A 187 14.89 9.37 -13.29
N LEU A 188 13.60 9.44 -12.96
CA LEU A 188 12.62 8.43 -13.35
C LEU A 188 12.46 8.35 -14.88
N ARG A 189 12.48 9.49 -15.58
CA ARG A 189 12.44 9.53 -17.05
C ARG A 189 13.59 8.79 -17.72
N GLU A 190 14.73 8.59 -17.06
CA GLU A 190 15.83 7.77 -17.61
C GLU A 190 15.52 6.27 -17.65
N ILE A 191 14.59 5.79 -16.81
CA ILE A 191 14.14 4.39 -16.82
C ILE A 191 12.76 4.23 -17.46
N LEU A 192 11.90 5.25 -17.37
CA LEU A 192 10.54 5.24 -17.86
C LEU A 192 10.27 6.58 -18.57
N PRO A 193 10.65 6.73 -19.85
CA PRO A 193 10.62 8.02 -20.56
C PRO A 193 9.27 8.74 -20.60
N ASN A 194 8.16 8.00 -20.47
CA ASN A 194 6.79 8.53 -20.52
C ASN A 194 6.10 8.51 -19.14
N CYS A 195 6.87 8.49 -18.04
CA CYS A 195 6.32 8.37 -16.69
C CYS A 195 5.41 9.52 -16.26
N ASP A 196 5.54 10.70 -16.87
CA ASP A 196 4.78 11.89 -16.48
C ASP A 196 3.26 11.68 -16.63
N ASN A 197 2.83 10.84 -17.58
CA ASN A 197 1.41 10.47 -17.75
C ASN A 197 0.95 9.42 -16.73
N SER A 198 1.88 8.83 -15.99
CA SER A 198 1.64 7.76 -15.01
C SER A 198 1.81 8.23 -13.57
N ILE A 199 2.02 9.52 -13.32
CA ILE A 199 2.20 10.10 -11.97
C ILE A 199 1.05 11.07 -11.68
N CYS A 200 0.46 10.96 -10.48
CA CYS A 200 -0.58 11.88 -10.03
C CYS A 200 -0.36 12.28 -8.57
N ASP A 201 -0.28 13.58 -8.32
CA ASP A 201 -0.28 14.12 -6.96
C ASP A 201 -1.70 14.10 -6.38
N ILE A 202 -1.91 13.30 -5.34
CA ILE A 202 -3.19 13.19 -4.62
C ILE A 202 -3.22 14.03 -3.32
N SER A 203 -2.25 14.91 -3.13
CA SER A 203 -2.14 15.81 -1.96
C SER A 203 -3.43 16.55 -1.61
N GLU A 204 -4.09 17.13 -2.63
CA GLU A 204 -5.31 17.89 -2.43
C GLU A 204 -6.45 16.98 -1.96
N TRP A 205 -6.60 15.81 -2.59
CA TRP A 205 -7.63 14.85 -2.25
C TRP A 205 -7.44 14.33 -0.81
N LEU A 206 -6.23 13.90 -0.44
CA LEU A 206 -5.90 13.45 0.92
C LEU A 206 -6.15 14.55 1.96
N THR A 207 -5.84 15.81 1.62
CA THR A 207 -6.09 16.95 2.50
C THR A 207 -7.58 17.14 2.77
N LYS A 208 -8.44 17.00 1.74
CA LYS A 208 -9.91 17.08 1.86
C LYS A 208 -10.49 15.97 2.72
N LYS A 209 -9.91 14.76 2.67
CA LYS A 209 -10.31 13.58 3.47
C LYS A 209 -9.86 13.63 4.94
N GLY A 210 -9.19 14.72 5.33
CA GLY A 210 -8.74 14.96 6.69
C GLY A 210 -7.29 14.51 6.85
N LYS A 211 -6.38 15.49 6.91
CA LYS A 211 -4.90 15.40 6.99
C LYS A 211 -4.29 14.37 7.95
N LYS A 212 -5.08 13.70 8.77
CA LYS A 212 -4.65 12.68 9.74
C LYS A 212 -4.88 11.29 9.15
N SER A 213 -3.87 10.41 9.25
CA SER A 213 -3.94 9.04 8.74
C SER A 213 -5.16 8.29 9.24
N GLU A 214 -5.52 8.45 10.52
CA GLU A 214 -6.68 7.76 11.09
C GLU A 214 -8.02 8.15 10.43
N LYS A 215 -8.04 9.28 9.69
CA LYS A 215 -9.24 9.79 9.03
C LYS A 215 -9.30 9.41 7.56
N PHE A 216 -8.20 9.58 6.82
CA PHE A 216 -8.23 9.38 5.37
C PHE A 216 -8.05 7.91 4.95
N TYR A 217 -7.44 7.04 5.76
CA TYR A 217 -7.13 5.67 5.33
C TYR A 217 -8.36 4.84 4.97
N LEU A 218 -9.50 5.02 5.66
CA LEU A 218 -10.73 4.32 5.31
C LEU A 218 -11.21 4.69 3.90
N GLN A 219 -11.17 5.97 3.55
CA GLN A 219 -11.57 6.48 2.25
C GLN A 219 -10.54 6.18 1.17
N TYR A 220 -9.25 6.28 1.50
CA TYR A 220 -8.14 5.92 0.63
C TYR A 220 -8.18 4.44 0.24
N LEU A 221 -8.34 3.55 1.21
CA LEU A 221 -8.43 2.11 0.94
C LEU A 221 -9.72 1.72 0.21
N ALA A 222 -10.81 2.50 0.37
CA ALA A 222 -12.05 2.26 -0.37
C ALA A 222 -11.86 2.36 -1.90
N LEU A 223 -10.93 3.19 -2.38
CA LEU A 223 -10.61 3.28 -3.81
C LEU A 223 -10.18 1.92 -4.38
N PHE A 224 -9.44 1.13 -3.60
CA PHE A 224 -8.92 -0.18 -4.01
C PHE A 224 -9.92 -1.32 -3.78
N VAL A 225 -11.16 -1.03 -3.37
CA VAL A 225 -12.22 -2.05 -3.34
C VAL A 225 -12.55 -2.50 -4.77
N CYS A 226 -12.64 -1.56 -5.73
CA CYS A 226 -12.98 -1.88 -7.12
C CYS A 226 -12.25 -1.05 -8.19
N HIS A 227 -11.51 0.02 -7.85
CA HIS A 227 -10.90 0.90 -8.86
C HIS A 227 -9.42 0.64 -9.15
N GLY A 228 -8.75 -0.19 -8.35
CA GLY A 228 -7.34 -0.52 -8.60
C GLY A 228 -6.77 -1.54 -7.64
N ILE A 229 -5.52 -1.90 -7.89
CA ILE A 229 -4.73 -2.77 -7.02
C ILE A 229 -3.65 -1.91 -6.34
N LEU A 230 -3.62 -1.90 -5.02
CA LEU A 230 -2.57 -1.23 -4.24
C LEU A 230 -1.40 -2.18 -4.04
N PHE A 231 -0.19 -1.74 -4.38
CA PHE A 231 1.04 -2.45 -4.06
C PHE A 231 1.69 -1.79 -2.86
N GLU A 232 1.65 -2.48 -1.71
CA GLU A 232 2.21 -1.93 -0.48
C GLU A 232 2.58 -3.04 0.52
N ASN A 233 3.62 -2.78 1.31
CA ASN A 233 3.96 -3.57 2.49
C ASN A 233 3.58 -2.78 3.74
N PHE A 234 2.54 -3.22 4.44
CA PHE A 234 2.17 -2.71 5.75
C PHE A 234 3.00 -3.43 6.82
N LEU A 235 3.97 -2.74 7.41
CA LEU A 235 4.89 -3.34 8.37
C LEU A 235 4.19 -3.68 9.69
N ILE A 236 4.44 -4.88 10.22
CA ILE A 236 4.01 -5.31 11.56
C ILE A 236 5.07 -5.14 12.64
N SER A 237 6.20 -4.53 12.26
CA SER A 237 7.32 -4.26 13.16
C SER A 237 7.82 -2.82 12.98
N GLY A 238 8.71 -2.39 13.88
CA GLY A 238 9.32 -1.05 13.81
C GLY A 238 8.33 0.10 14.03
N ASN A 239 8.64 1.25 13.41
CA ASN A 239 7.93 2.51 13.64
C ASN A 239 6.55 2.56 12.99
N GLU A 240 6.27 1.70 12.01
CA GLU A 240 5.01 1.69 11.25
C GLU A 240 3.98 0.69 11.80
N LYS A 241 4.40 -0.23 12.68
CA LYS A 241 3.52 -1.19 13.35
C LYS A 241 2.23 -0.56 13.88
N LYS A 242 2.36 0.59 14.55
CA LYS A 242 1.22 1.30 15.14
C LYS A 242 0.22 1.78 14.08
N LEU A 243 0.72 2.29 12.96
CA LEU A 243 -0.13 2.71 11.84
C LEU A 243 -0.88 1.49 11.26
N THR A 244 -0.18 0.38 11.06
CA THR A 244 -0.78 -0.85 10.54
C THR A 244 -1.88 -1.39 11.47
N GLU A 245 -1.56 -1.57 12.75
CA GLU A 245 -2.47 -2.17 13.74
C GLU A 245 -3.66 -1.26 14.10
N GLU A 246 -3.43 0.05 14.25
CA GLU A 246 -4.46 0.96 14.75
C GLU A 246 -5.22 1.70 13.63
N THR A 247 -4.71 1.71 12.40
CA THR A 247 -5.34 2.44 11.28
C THR A 247 -5.67 1.54 10.10
N VAL A 248 -4.69 0.82 9.56
CA VAL A 248 -4.85 0.07 8.30
C VAL A 248 -5.76 -1.14 8.49
N ILE A 249 -5.46 -2.03 9.46
CA ILE A 249 -6.26 -3.22 9.72
C ILE A 249 -7.71 -2.86 10.08
N PRO A 250 -7.97 -1.90 10.99
CA PRO A 250 -9.34 -1.45 11.26
C PRO A 250 -10.07 -0.91 10.03
N ALA A 251 -9.39 -0.13 9.18
CA ALA A 251 -9.98 0.37 7.95
C ALA A 251 -10.35 -0.76 6.98
N VAL A 252 -9.46 -1.75 6.77
CA VAL A 252 -9.74 -2.93 5.93
C VAL A 252 -10.95 -3.72 6.44
N ARG A 253 -11.03 -3.97 7.76
CA ARG A 253 -12.20 -4.64 8.38
C ARG A 253 -13.49 -3.89 8.13
N GLU A 254 -13.46 -2.58 8.30
CA GLU A 254 -14.63 -1.75 8.13
C GLU A 254 -15.10 -1.75 6.67
N LEU A 255 -14.18 -1.70 5.70
CA LEU A 255 -14.51 -1.84 4.29
C LEU A 255 -15.09 -3.23 3.98
N GLU A 256 -14.52 -4.31 4.53
CA GLU A 256 -15.07 -5.65 4.37
C GLU A 256 -16.48 -5.76 4.95
N ARG A 257 -16.75 -5.13 6.10
CA ARG A 257 -18.09 -5.05 6.69
C ARG A 257 -19.08 -4.27 5.82
N ILE A 258 -18.64 -3.16 5.23
CA ILE A 258 -19.50 -2.28 4.41
C ILE A 258 -19.77 -2.92 3.04
N PHE A 259 -18.74 -3.41 2.36
CA PHE A 259 -18.80 -3.84 0.96
C PHE A 259 -18.87 -5.36 0.79
N GLY A 260 -18.60 -6.14 1.84
CA GLY A 260 -18.43 -7.59 1.74
C GLY A 260 -17.09 -8.00 1.10
N LEU A 261 -16.21 -7.03 0.83
CA LEU A 261 -14.96 -7.21 0.11
C LEU A 261 -13.86 -6.37 0.76
N LYS A 262 -12.67 -6.96 0.91
CA LYS A 262 -11.44 -6.23 1.27
C LYS A 262 -10.90 -5.48 0.05
N PRO A 263 -10.20 -4.36 0.23
CA PRO A 263 -9.42 -3.75 -0.85
C PRO A 263 -8.40 -4.74 -1.44
N LEU A 264 -8.10 -4.58 -2.73
CA LEU A 264 -7.07 -5.37 -3.41
C LEU A 264 -5.69 -4.79 -3.09
N ILE A 265 -5.07 -5.35 -2.06
CA ILE A 265 -3.71 -4.99 -1.63
C ILE A 265 -2.79 -6.18 -1.92
N VAL A 266 -1.72 -5.95 -2.67
CA VAL A 266 -0.71 -6.97 -2.97
C VAL A 266 0.60 -6.55 -2.31
N PRO A 267 1.32 -7.46 -1.61
CA PRO A 267 2.63 -7.14 -1.07
C PRO A 267 3.59 -6.82 -2.22
N LEU A 268 4.23 -5.65 -2.15
CA LEU A 268 5.19 -5.21 -3.16
C LEU A 268 6.51 -5.98 -3.05
N LEU A 269 6.95 -6.16 -1.81
CA LEU A 269 8.18 -6.81 -1.41
C LEU A 269 7.88 -8.13 -0.70
N PRO A 270 8.79 -9.12 -0.77
CA PRO A 270 8.72 -10.30 0.10
C PRO A 270 8.62 -9.86 1.56
N ILE A 271 7.68 -10.45 2.31
CA ILE A 271 7.39 -10.05 3.70
C ILE A 271 8.63 -10.28 4.59
N GLU A 272 9.44 -11.28 4.26
CA GLU A 272 10.66 -11.62 5.00
C GLU A 272 11.75 -10.56 4.86
N ASP A 273 11.78 -9.84 3.73
CA ASP A 273 12.84 -8.92 3.33
C ASP A 273 12.35 -7.47 3.18
N GLU A 274 11.12 -7.16 3.59
CA GLU A 274 10.50 -5.84 3.38
C GLU A 274 11.24 -4.68 4.09
N SER A 275 12.04 -5.01 5.11
CA SER A 275 12.85 -4.04 5.86
C SER A 275 14.29 -3.89 5.34
N ASP A 276 14.66 -4.62 4.29
CA ASP A 276 16.01 -4.56 3.71
C ASP A 276 16.27 -3.16 3.09
N PRO A 277 17.32 -2.44 3.52
CA PRO A 277 17.70 -1.16 2.92
C PRO A 277 17.92 -1.22 1.39
N TYR A 278 18.21 -2.39 0.84
CA TYR A 278 18.38 -2.63 -0.60
C TYR A 278 17.22 -2.06 -1.43
N TRP A 279 15.98 -2.15 -0.94
CA TRP A 279 14.81 -1.65 -1.66
C TRP A 279 14.82 -0.13 -1.85
N ALA A 280 15.48 0.59 -0.94
CA ALA A 280 15.67 2.04 -1.03
C ALA A 280 16.89 2.45 -1.87
N TYR A 281 17.71 1.51 -2.34
CA TYR A 281 18.87 1.80 -3.17
C TYR A 281 18.47 2.12 -4.61
N TYR A 282 19.40 2.70 -5.35
CA TYR A 282 19.25 3.11 -6.73
C TYR A 282 20.11 2.26 -7.66
N PRO A 283 19.67 1.98 -8.89
CA PRO A 283 20.51 1.39 -9.93
C PRO A 283 21.74 2.26 -10.23
N GLU A 284 22.95 1.68 -10.26
CA GLU A 284 24.19 2.43 -10.53
C GLU A 284 24.13 3.24 -11.83
N LYS A 285 23.43 2.73 -12.85
CA LYS A 285 23.29 3.41 -14.15
C LYS A 285 22.72 4.83 -14.04
N LEU A 286 22.00 5.14 -12.96
CA LEU A 286 21.39 6.45 -12.68
C LEU A 286 22.31 7.40 -11.92
N LYS A 287 23.48 6.95 -11.48
CA LYS A 287 24.43 7.81 -10.79
C LYS A 287 24.95 8.95 -11.66
N LYS A 288 25.05 8.72 -12.97
CA LYS A 288 25.39 9.76 -13.96
C LYS A 288 24.36 10.90 -13.97
N SER A 289 23.11 10.63 -13.60
CA SER A 289 22.00 11.59 -13.57
C SER A 289 22.06 12.52 -12.36
N VAL A 290 22.78 12.10 -11.31
CA VAL A 290 22.99 12.90 -10.09
C VAL A 290 24.09 13.94 -10.27
N LYS A 291 24.84 13.90 -11.39
CA LYS A 291 25.94 14.80 -11.69
C LYS A 291 25.74 15.42 -13.06
N GLY A 292 25.03 16.55 -13.07
CA GLY A 292 25.23 17.63 -14.04
C GLY A 292 26.33 18.56 -13.55
#